data_AF-A0A2E8E4V9-F1
#
_entry.id   AF-A0A2E8E4V9-F1
#
_cell.length_a   1.000
_cell.length_b   1.000
_cell.length_c   1.000
_cell.angle_alpha   90.00
_cell.angle_beta   90.00
_cell.angle_gamma   90.00
#
_symmetry.space_group_name_H-M   'P 1'
#
loop_
_entity.id
_entity.type
_entity.pdbx_description
1 polymer ?
#
loop_
_entity_poly.entity_id
_entity_poly.type
_entity_poly.pdbx_seq_one_letter_code
_entity_poly.pdbx_strand_id
1 'polypeptide(L)'
;MLVALLVGVFALAEAVVLEAQARRIEPAEVRCPSVLGVGVDTDRIYCDVLVGNEVADGIIVVIPAHRGPATVTFMLHGRHTYSEDEVSRGRGYVEYLVSTAVATTETVLARPVVLAEFRTEADLVDRVSGGAGPGGVKAVAPLGAEGIRITVPDGVTEISIVGLELQVQRVDGKETFSSQGRPIGVISDVQVEYQAR
;
A
#
# COMPACT_ATOMS: atom_id res chain seq x y z
N MET A 1 47.26 -61.58 16.45
CA MET A 1 48.21 -60.53 16.01
C MET A 1 47.86 -60.19 14.56
N LEU A 2 47.19 -59.05 14.34
CA LEU A 2 47.72 -57.85 13.64
C LEU A 2 47.95 -58.12 12.13
N VAL A 3 47.40 -57.41 11.13
CA VAL A 3 47.17 -55.96 10.96
C VAL A 3 46.08 -55.70 9.91
N ALA A 4 45.39 -54.57 10.06
CA ALA A 4 44.34 -54.01 9.20
C ALA A 4 44.83 -53.47 7.85
N LEU A 5 43.91 -53.33 6.87
CA LEU A 5 44.05 -52.35 5.79
C LEU A 5 42.68 -51.77 5.43
N LEU A 6 42.55 -50.49 5.78
CA LEU A 6 41.45 -49.58 5.49
C LEU A 6 41.65 -48.97 4.09
N VAL A 7 40.62 -49.02 3.25
CA VAL A 7 40.41 -48.12 2.10
C VAL A 7 38.88 -47.99 2.02
N GLY A 8 38.21 -46.86 2.20
CA GLY A 8 38.55 -45.45 1.99
C GLY A 8 37.34 -44.85 1.28
N VAL A 9 36.26 -44.58 2.02
CA VAL A 9 35.02 -43.99 1.50
C VAL A 9 35.23 -42.49 1.35
N PHE A 10 35.39 -42.01 0.11
CA PHE A 10 35.30 -40.59 -0.22
C PHE A 10 33.90 -40.31 -0.77
N ALA A 11 32.96 -40.05 0.13
CA ALA A 11 31.69 -39.43 -0.22
C ALA A 11 31.91 -37.91 -0.27
N LEU A 12 31.87 -37.34 -1.48
CA LEU A 12 31.80 -35.90 -1.71
C LEU A 12 30.45 -35.42 -1.17
N ALA A 13 30.45 -34.93 0.07
CA ALA A 13 29.35 -34.13 0.57
C ALA A 13 29.48 -32.74 -0.07
N GLU A 14 28.75 -32.51 -1.16
CA GLU A 14 28.40 -31.17 -1.60
C GLU A 14 27.59 -30.54 -0.47
N ALA A 15 28.29 -29.76 0.37
CA ALA A 15 27.68 -28.84 1.28
C ALA A 15 26.95 -27.80 0.43
N VAL A 16 25.66 -28.04 0.18
CA VAL A 16 24.74 -26.98 -0.18
C VAL A 16 24.68 -26.07 1.03
N VAL A 17 25.58 -25.08 1.05
CA VAL A 17 25.46 -23.92 1.92
C VAL A 17 24.22 -23.21 1.41
N LEU A 18 23.06 -23.62 1.92
CA LEU A 18 21.84 -22.85 1.88
C LEU A 18 22.18 -21.60 2.70
N GLU A 19 22.72 -20.59 2.03
CA GLU A 19 22.84 -19.26 2.59
C GLU A 19 21.43 -18.90 3.06
N ALA A 20 21.23 -18.92 4.38
CA ALA A 20 20.18 -18.17 5.03
C ALA A 20 20.50 -16.68 4.82
N GLN A 21 20.43 -16.21 3.58
CA GLN A 21 20.38 -14.80 3.26
C GLN A 21 19.15 -14.27 4.00
N ALA A 22 19.41 -13.40 4.96
CA ALA A 22 18.40 -12.91 5.87
C ALA A 22 17.30 -12.21 5.07
N ARG A 23 16.13 -12.85 4.99
CA ARG A 23 14.91 -12.21 4.53
C ARG A 23 14.66 -11.03 5.46
N ARG A 24 14.55 -9.83 4.90
CA ARG A 24 14.29 -8.58 5.63
C ARG A 24 12.85 -8.16 5.37
N ILE A 25 12.24 -7.55 6.39
CA ILE A 25 10.97 -6.84 6.29
C ILE A 25 11.20 -5.50 6.95
N GLU A 26 11.00 -4.41 6.22
CA GLU A 26 11.19 -3.06 6.75
C GLU A 26 10.19 -2.08 6.13
N PRO A 27 9.89 -0.96 6.82
CA PRO A 27 9.12 0.13 6.24
C PRO A 27 9.80 0.63 4.96
N ALA A 28 9.00 0.86 3.93
CA ALA A 28 9.51 1.34 2.65
C ALA A 28 9.84 2.85 2.70
N GLU A 29 10.83 3.30 1.94
CA GLU A 29 10.91 4.71 1.55
C GLU A 29 9.80 5.01 0.55
N VAL A 30 8.90 5.93 0.91
CA VAL A 30 7.75 6.31 0.10
C VAL A 30 7.86 7.79 -0.28
N ARG A 31 7.83 8.06 -1.59
CA ARG A 31 7.75 9.42 -2.13
C ARG A 31 6.30 9.71 -2.48
N CYS A 32 5.71 10.58 -1.67
CA CYS A 32 4.29 10.84 -1.65
C CYS A 32 4.00 12.20 -2.32
N PRO A 33 3.41 12.24 -3.53
CA PRO A 33 3.14 13.51 -4.23
C PRO A 33 2.16 14.40 -3.45
N SER A 34 1.22 13.79 -2.73
CA SER A 34 0.24 14.47 -1.89
C SER A 34 0.09 13.75 -0.55
N VAL A 35 0.69 14.32 0.49
CA VAL A 35 0.56 13.80 1.86
C VAL A 35 -0.78 14.25 2.43
N LEU A 36 -1.63 13.29 2.82
CA LEU A 36 -2.89 13.58 3.50
C LEU A 36 -2.61 14.03 4.95
N GLY A 37 -1.69 13.35 5.64
CA GLY A 37 -1.26 13.71 7.00
C GLY A 37 -0.89 12.48 7.83
N VAL A 38 -0.86 12.66 9.15
CA VAL A 38 -0.56 11.59 10.11
C VAL A 38 -1.83 11.24 10.88
N GLY A 39 -2.12 9.95 11.01
CA GLY A 39 -3.19 9.41 11.84
C GLY A 39 -3.03 9.80 13.30
N VAL A 40 -4.12 10.22 13.95
CA VAL A 40 -4.10 10.66 15.34
C VAL A 40 -3.98 9.46 16.28
N ASP A 41 -4.61 8.34 15.93
CA ASP A 41 -4.63 7.14 16.78
C ASP A 41 -3.53 6.15 16.38
N THR A 42 -3.17 6.08 15.09
CA THR A 42 -2.23 5.07 14.57
C THR A 42 -0.80 5.58 14.36
N ASP A 43 -0.57 6.90 14.41
CA ASP A 43 0.70 7.56 14.04
C ASP A 43 1.20 7.21 12.61
N ARG A 44 0.32 6.65 11.76
CA ARG A 44 0.67 6.27 10.39
C ARG A 44 0.63 7.50 9.47
N ILE A 45 1.57 7.54 8.54
CA ILE A 45 1.54 8.49 7.42
C ILE A 45 0.54 7.99 6.38
N TYR A 46 -0.35 8.88 5.96
CA TYR A 46 -1.35 8.65 4.93
C TYR A 46 -1.03 9.46 3.67
N CYS A 47 -1.04 8.77 2.52
CA CYS A 47 -0.75 9.35 1.22
C CYS A 47 -1.96 9.28 0.30
N ASP A 48 -2.34 10.42 -0.28
CA ASP A 48 -3.40 10.47 -1.28
C ASP A 48 -2.94 9.77 -2.57
N VAL A 49 -3.75 8.85 -3.06
CA VAL A 49 -3.59 8.25 -4.39
C VAL A 49 -4.24 9.18 -5.40
N LEU A 50 -3.44 9.77 -6.29
CA LEU A 50 -3.90 10.67 -7.33
C LEU A 50 -4.21 9.92 -8.61
N VAL A 51 -5.25 10.35 -9.33
CA VAL A 51 -5.47 9.86 -10.70
C VAL A 51 -4.33 10.34 -11.58
N GLY A 52 -3.70 9.40 -12.29
CA GLY A 52 -2.55 9.66 -13.15
C GLY A 52 -2.53 8.72 -14.34
N ASN A 53 -1.75 9.08 -15.36
CA ASN A 53 -1.57 8.27 -16.56
C ASN A 53 -0.14 7.75 -16.69
N GLU A 54 0.80 8.30 -15.93
CA GLU A 54 2.20 7.91 -15.91
C GLU A 54 2.62 7.43 -14.53
N VAL A 55 3.68 6.62 -14.47
CA VAL A 55 4.25 6.17 -13.19
C VAL A 55 4.74 7.33 -12.33
N ALA A 56 5.20 8.42 -12.96
CA ALA A 56 5.68 9.60 -12.25
C ALA A 56 4.56 10.38 -11.52
N ASP A 57 3.30 10.15 -11.90
CA ASP A 57 2.14 10.80 -11.27
C ASP A 57 1.76 10.14 -9.93
N GLY A 58 2.21 8.90 -9.72
CA GLY A 58 1.82 8.06 -8.58
C GLY A 58 2.72 8.19 -7.36
N ILE A 59 2.38 7.41 -6.34
CA ILE A 59 3.21 7.27 -5.14
C ILE A 59 4.34 6.30 -5.46
N ILE A 60 5.58 6.76 -5.33
CA ILE A 60 6.76 5.93 -5.59
C ILE A 60 7.18 5.21 -4.31
N VAL A 61 7.27 3.89 -4.39
CA VAL A 61 7.80 3.04 -3.34
C VAL A 61 9.18 2.56 -3.77
N VAL A 62 10.22 2.93 -3.03
CA VAL A 62 11.59 2.52 -3.30
C VAL A 62 11.84 1.15 -2.70
N ILE A 63 12.45 0.28 -3.49
CA ILE A 63 12.75 -1.10 -3.13
C ILE A 63 14.27 -1.20 -2.93
N PRO A 64 14.72 -1.58 -1.72
CA PRO A 64 16.14 -1.73 -1.44
C PRO A 64 16.83 -2.72 -2.38
N ALA A 65 18.15 -2.59 -2.52
CA ALA A 65 18.93 -3.53 -3.31
C ALA A 65 18.76 -4.96 -2.78
N HIS A 66 18.30 -5.85 -3.66
CA HIS A 66 17.90 -7.20 -3.29
C HIS A 66 18.39 -8.24 -4.31
N ARG A 67 18.18 -9.51 -3.97
CA ARG A 67 18.37 -10.67 -4.84
C ARG A 67 17.03 -11.36 -5.04
N GLY A 68 16.72 -11.75 -6.28
CA GLY A 68 15.46 -12.41 -6.60
C GLY A 68 14.28 -11.44 -6.48
N PRO A 69 13.03 -11.93 -6.39
CA PRO A 69 11.87 -11.07 -6.25
C PRO A 69 11.74 -10.46 -4.84
N ALA A 70 11.19 -9.25 -4.77
CA ALA A 70 10.74 -8.60 -3.54
C ALA A 70 9.21 -8.67 -3.41
N THR A 71 8.69 -8.40 -2.22
CA THR A 71 7.26 -8.24 -1.97
C THR A 71 7.02 -6.87 -1.34
N VAL A 72 6.16 -6.05 -1.96
CA VAL A 72 5.68 -4.81 -1.35
C VAL A 72 4.28 -5.03 -0.81
N THR A 73 4.02 -4.60 0.42
CA THR A 73 2.69 -4.59 1.02
C THR A 73 2.29 -3.19 1.44
N PHE A 74 1.01 -2.87 1.36
CA PHE A 74 0.43 -1.62 1.86
C PHE A 74 -1.06 -1.77 2.12
N MET A 75 -1.63 -0.89 2.93
CA MET A 75 -3.08 -0.79 3.10
C MET A 75 -3.65 0.21 2.11
N LEU A 76 -4.70 -0.18 1.37
CA LEU A 76 -5.46 0.69 0.48
C LEU A 76 -6.81 1.03 1.14
N HIS A 77 -7.15 2.32 1.14
CA HIS A 77 -8.32 2.87 1.80
C HIS A 77 -9.16 3.72 0.84
N GLY A 78 -10.47 3.78 1.10
CA GLY A 78 -11.31 4.86 0.61
C GLY A 78 -10.92 6.21 1.23
N ARG A 79 -11.22 7.30 0.52
CA ARG A 79 -10.98 8.67 0.99
C ARG A 79 -12.30 9.35 1.32
N HIS A 80 -12.68 9.37 2.60
CA HIS A 80 -13.95 9.93 3.03
C HIS A 80 -13.80 11.37 3.53
N THR A 81 -14.77 12.22 3.26
CA THR A 81 -14.88 13.56 3.88
C THR A 81 -15.99 13.52 4.91
N TYR A 82 -15.60 13.42 6.18
CA TYR A 82 -16.50 13.32 7.31
C TYR A 82 -17.26 14.61 7.59
N SER A 83 -18.57 14.47 7.82
CA SER A 83 -19.46 15.54 8.28
C SER A 83 -20.43 14.98 9.31
N GLU A 84 -20.28 15.42 10.56
CA GLU A 84 -21.18 15.04 11.66
C GLU A 84 -22.63 15.46 11.37
N ASP A 85 -22.81 16.61 10.72
CA ASP A 85 -24.12 17.13 10.31
C ASP A 85 -24.82 16.22 9.30
N GLU A 86 -24.11 15.71 8.29
CA GLU A 86 -24.69 14.76 7.32
C GLU A 86 -25.02 13.40 7.96
N VAL A 87 -24.18 12.93 8.88
CA VAL A 87 -24.45 11.71 9.66
C VAL A 87 -25.71 11.88 10.51
N SER A 88 -25.83 12.98 11.24
CA SER A 88 -26.99 13.26 12.10
C SER A 88 -28.31 13.35 11.33
N ARG A 89 -28.26 13.74 10.05
CA ARG A 89 -29.42 13.82 9.14
C ARG A 89 -29.67 12.53 8.36
N GLY A 90 -28.94 11.46 8.62
CA GLY A 90 -29.10 10.18 7.92
C GLY A 90 -28.69 10.21 6.44
N ARG A 91 -27.90 11.20 6.04
CA ARG A 91 -27.37 11.35 4.67
C ARG A 91 -25.87 11.02 4.58
N GLY A 92 -25.29 10.58 5.70
CA GLY A 92 -23.87 10.25 5.79
C GLY A 92 -23.46 9.07 4.92
N TYR A 93 -24.36 8.15 4.56
CA TYR A 93 -23.99 6.93 3.83
C TYR A 93 -23.31 7.21 2.49
N VAL A 94 -22.11 6.63 2.30
CA VAL A 94 -21.38 6.66 1.03
C VAL A 94 -20.61 5.36 0.85
N GLU A 95 -20.64 4.81 -0.36
CA GLU A 95 -19.79 3.71 -0.81
C GLU A 95 -18.77 4.23 -1.84
N TYR A 96 -17.53 3.80 -1.69
CA TYR A 96 -16.40 4.15 -2.57
C TYR A 96 -15.83 2.87 -3.18
N LEU A 97 -15.72 2.86 -4.52
CA LEU A 97 -14.93 1.88 -5.24
C LEU A 97 -13.71 2.58 -5.85
N VAL A 98 -12.54 2.37 -5.25
CA VAL A 98 -11.29 2.99 -5.68
C VAL A 98 -10.53 1.99 -6.54
N SER A 99 -10.26 2.36 -7.79
CA SER A 99 -9.45 1.56 -8.71
C SER A 99 -8.07 2.16 -8.87
N THR A 100 -7.04 1.32 -8.72
CA THR A 100 -5.62 1.72 -8.81
C THR A 100 -4.84 0.79 -9.74
N ALA A 101 -3.64 1.22 -10.12
CA ALA A 101 -2.64 0.38 -10.75
C ALA A 101 -1.34 0.44 -9.94
N VAL A 102 -0.66 -0.70 -9.87
CA VAL A 102 0.73 -0.78 -9.41
C VAL A 102 1.58 -1.13 -10.61
N ALA A 103 2.56 -0.30 -10.92
CA ALA A 103 3.34 -0.42 -12.14
C ALA A 103 4.82 -0.07 -11.94
N THR A 104 5.67 -0.62 -12.80
CA THR A 104 7.00 -0.11 -13.10
C THR A 104 6.92 0.79 -14.33
N THR A 105 8.02 1.42 -14.71
CA THR A 105 8.14 2.15 -15.99
C THR A 105 7.83 1.30 -17.21
N GLU A 106 7.97 -0.02 -17.11
CA GLU A 106 7.87 -0.96 -18.23
C GLU A 106 6.56 -1.75 -18.24
N THR A 107 5.96 -2.01 -17.08
CA THR A 107 4.81 -2.92 -16.98
C THR A 107 3.90 -2.62 -15.79
N VAL A 108 2.62 -2.97 -15.95
CA VAL A 108 1.64 -2.97 -14.85
C VAL A 108 1.73 -4.31 -14.13
N LEU A 109 2.08 -4.28 -12.85
CA LEU A 109 2.20 -5.45 -11.98
C LEU A 109 0.84 -5.92 -11.45
N ALA A 110 -0.03 -4.98 -11.09
CA ALA A 110 -1.35 -5.28 -10.53
C ALA A 110 -2.35 -4.13 -10.73
N ARG A 111 -3.63 -4.42 -10.55
CA ARG A 111 -4.72 -3.43 -10.51
C ARG A 111 -5.56 -3.58 -9.23
N PRO A 112 -5.05 -3.12 -8.07
CA PRO A 112 -5.77 -3.22 -6.81
C PRO A 112 -7.04 -2.37 -6.83
N VAL A 113 -8.08 -2.88 -6.19
CA VAL A 113 -9.36 -2.20 -5.99
C VAL A 113 -9.75 -2.33 -4.52
N VAL A 114 -10.30 -1.27 -3.92
CA VAL A 114 -10.94 -1.33 -2.60
C VAL A 114 -12.38 -0.86 -2.69
N LEU A 115 -13.27 -1.62 -2.05
CA LEU A 115 -14.65 -1.22 -1.76
C LEU A 115 -14.71 -0.79 -0.29
N ALA A 116 -15.09 0.46 -0.04
CA ALA A 116 -15.18 1.01 1.30
C ALA A 116 -16.52 1.70 1.51
N GLU A 117 -17.21 1.36 2.59
CA GLU A 117 -18.52 1.92 2.93
C GLU A 117 -18.41 2.72 4.22
N PHE A 118 -18.98 3.92 4.22
CA PHE A 118 -19.12 4.76 5.39
C PHE A 118 -20.59 4.79 5.78
N ARG A 119 -20.89 4.44 7.02
CA ARG A 119 -22.22 4.51 7.64
C ARG A 119 -22.19 5.44 8.84
N THR A 120 -21.11 5.38 9.61
CA THR A 120 -20.89 6.17 10.83
C THR A 120 -19.41 6.49 11.00
N GLU A 121 -19.09 7.38 11.95
CA GLU A 121 -17.71 7.70 12.31
C GLU A 121 -16.87 6.47 12.66
N ALA A 122 -17.48 5.41 13.20
CA ALA A 122 -16.78 4.18 13.57
C ALA A 122 -16.23 3.39 12.36
N ASP A 123 -16.65 3.71 11.13
CA ASP A 123 -16.11 3.09 9.92
C ASP A 123 -14.78 3.73 9.48
N LEU A 124 -14.43 4.90 10.03
CA LEU A 124 -13.14 5.54 9.77
C LEU A 124 -12.02 4.72 10.39
N VAL A 125 -10.93 4.54 9.64
CA VAL A 125 -9.75 3.80 10.13
C VAL A 125 -8.97 4.64 11.13
N ASP A 126 -8.93 5.95 10.92
CA ASP A 126 -8.26 6.92 11.78
C ASP A 126 -8.83 8.33 11.49
N ARG A 127 -8.55 9.28 12.39
CA ARG A 127 -8.66 10.71 12.12
C ARG A 127 -7.30 11.24 11.70
N VAL A 128 -7.24 12.12 10.70
CA VAL A 128 -5.95 12.66 10.24
C VAL A 128 -5.69 14.04 10.85
N SER A 129 -4.50 14.25 11.39
CA SER A 129 -4.04 15.53 11.94
C SER A 129 -3.84 16.64 10.89
N GLY A 130 -3.65 17.88 11.34
CA GLY A 130 -3.31 19.02 10.47
C GLY A 130 -4.52 19.65 9.76
N GLY A 131 -5.71 19.58 10.38
CA GLY A 131 -6.91 20.26 9.92
C GLY A 131 -7.36 21.40 10.84
N ALA A 132 -8.39 22.11 10.42
CA ALA A 132 -8.98 23.23 11.16
C ALA A 132 -10.16 22.81 12.07
N GLY A 133 -10.49 21.52 12.13
CA GLY A 133 -11.57 20.99 12.96
C GLY A 133 -11.20 20.89 14.45
N PRO A 134 -12.17 20.56 15.32
CA PRO A 134 -11.91 20.27 16.73
C PRO A 134 -10.80 19.23 16.89
N GLY A 135 -9.85 19.45 17.81
CA GLY A 135 -8.69 18.57 17.97
C GLY A 135 -7.63 18.67 16.87
N GLY A 136 -7.73 19.67 15.97
CA GLY A 136 -6.76 19.87 14.90
C GLY A 136 -6.82 18.81 13.80
N VAL A 137 -7.96 18.11 13.69
CA VAL A 137 -8.16 17.04 12.70
C VAL A 137 -8.73 17.58 11.39
N LYS A 138 -8.37 16.91 10.29
CA LYS A 138 -8.95 17.12 8.97
C LYS A 138 -10.37 16.52 8.92
N ALA A 139 -11.17 17.08 8.03
CA ALA A 139 -12.44 16.48 7.64
C ALA A 139 -12.23 15.22 6.78
N VAL A 140 -11.10 15.12 6.09
CA VAL A 140 -10.77 13.95 5.27
C VAL A 140 -10.11 12.87 6.11
N ALA A 141 -10.55 11.62 5.95
CA ALA A 141 -10.07 10.47 6.69
C ALA A 141 -10.02 9.19 5.82
N PRO A 142 -9.12 8.24 6.13
CA PRO A 142 -9.12 6.91 5.54
C PRO A 142 -10.34 6.09 5.98
N LEU A 143 -10.97 5.40 5.04
CA LEU A 143 -12.18 4.61 5.23
C LEU A 143 -11.99 3.19 4.71
N GLY A 144 -12.32 2.19 5.53
CA GLY A 144 -12.07 0.78 5.17
C GLY A 144 -10.58 0.51 4.95
N ALA A 145 -10.19 -0.76 4.87
CA ALA A 145 -8.79 -1.11 4.65
C ALA A 145 -8.67 -2.46 3.93
N GLU A 146 -8.04 -2.45 2.77
CA GLU A 146 -7.68 -3.65 2.01
C GLU A 146 -6.16 -3.82 2.01
N GLY A 147 -5.69 -5.00 2.42
CA GLY A 147 -4.26 -5.32 2.46
C GLY A 147 -3.76 -5.76 1.09
N ILE A 148 -2.96 -4.94 0.43
CA ILE A 148 -2.41 -5.22 -0.89
C ILE A 148 -1.03 -5.86 -0.76
N ARG A 149 -0.76 -6.89 -1.56
CA ARG A 149 0.53 -7.57 -1.68
C ARG A 149 0.95 -7.66 -3.14
N ILE A 150 2.11 -7.09 -3.46
CA ILE A 150 2.65 -7.01 -4.83
C ILE A 150 3.98 -7.75 -4.87
N THR A 151 4.09 -8.74 -5.76
CA THR A 151 5.38 -9.34 -6.09
C THR A 151 6.10 -8.45 -7.08
N VAL A 152 7.31 -8.03 -6.74
CA VAL A 152 8.15 -7.18 -7.57
C VAL A 152 9.29 -8.03 -8.15
N PRO A 153 9.48 -8.04 -9.49
CA PRO A 153 10.56 -8.80 -10.12
C PRO A 153 11.97 -8.39 -9.68
N ASP A 154 12.92 -9.30 -9.83
CA ASP A 154 14.35 -9.01 -9.58
C ASP A 154 14.83 -7.85 -10.46
N GLY A 155 15.70 -7.01 -9.89
CA GLY A 155 16.26 -5.84 -10.57
C GLY A 155 15.35 -4.61 -10.60
N VAL A 156 14.08 -4.69 -10.19
CA VAL A 156 13.18 -3.53 -10.09
C VAL A 156 13.41 -2.80 -8.78
N THR A 157 13.86 -1.55 -8.84
CA THR A 157 14.22 -0.75 -7.65
C THR A 157 13.11 0.17 -7.18
N GLU A 158 12.02 0.30 -7.93
CA GLU A 158 10.86 1.10 -7.54
C GLU A 158 9.60 0.65 -8.24
N ILE A 159 8.47 0.88 -7.59
CA ILE A 159 7.13 0.75 -8.17
C ILE A 159 6.35 2.04 -7.92
N SER A 160 5.35 2.29 -8.76
CA SER A 160 4.42 3.39 -8.62
C SER A 160 3.01 2.89 -8.36
N ILE A 161 2.31 3.53 -7.43
CA ILE A 161 0.89 3.31 -7.13
C ILE A 161 0.12 4.51 -7.68
N VAL A 162 -0.65 4.27 -8.75
CA VAL A 162 -1.35 5.32 -9.52
C VAL A 162 -2.87 5.10 -9.43
N GLY A 163 -3.62 6.17 -9.25
CA GLY A 163 -5.07 6.13 -9.30
C GLY A 163 -5.60 6.03 -10.72
N LEU A 164 -6.65 5.23 -10.93
CA LEU A 164 -7.30 5.10 -12.24
C LEU A 164 -8.64 5.83 -12.24
N GLU A 165 -9.52 5.45 -11.30
CA GLU A 165 -10.84 6.06 -11.16
C GLU A 165 -11.40 5.82 -9.76
N LEU A 166 -12.36 6.66 -9.38
CA LEU A 166 -13.21 6.49 -8.21
C LEU A 166 -14.65 6.44 -8.64
N GLN A 167 -15.39 5.42 -8.19
CA GLN A 167 -16.84 5.42 -8.23
C GLN A 167 -17.36 5.72 -6.82
N VAL A 168 -18.30 6.67 -6.72
CA VAL A 168 -18.94 7.04 -5.45
C VAL A 168 -20.42 6.76 -5.58
N GLN A 169 -20.96 5.96 -4.68
CA GLN A 169 -22.39 5.72 -4.56
C GLN A 169 -22.89 6.35 -3.27
N ARG A 170 -23.85 7.26 -3.39
CA ARG A 170 -24.56 7.91 -2.29
C ARG A 170 -26.05 7.56 -2.36
N VAL A 171 -26.79 8.02 -1.36
CA VAL A 171 -28.26 7.89 -1.34
C VAL A 171 -28.95 8.60 -2.51
N ASP A 172 -28.34 9.66 -3.05
CA ASP A 172 -28.90 10.53 -4.09
C ASP A 172 -28.40 10.20 -5.51
N GLY A 173 -27.37 9.36 -5.65
CA GLY A 173 -26.90 8.94 -6.96
C GLY A 173 -25.51 8.29 -6.97
N LYS A 174 -25.05 8.01 -8.19
CA LYS A 174 -23.72 7.47 -8.47
C LYS A 174 -22.91 8.46 -9.28
N GLU A 175 -21.66 8.68 -8.89
CA GLU A 175 -20.69 9.52 -9.59
C GLU A 175 -19.43 8.72 -9.93
N THR A 176 -18.71 9.15 -10.97
CA THR A 176 -17.42 8.57 -11.34
C THR A 176 -16.41 9.67 -11.62
N PHE A 177 -15.21 9.53 -11.08
CA PHE A 177 -14.16 10.52 -11.16
C PHE A 177 -12.87 9.90 -11.71
N SER A 178 -12.36 10.49 -12.79
CA SER A 178 -11.11 10.06 -13.46
C SER A 178 -10.28 11.24 -13.97
N SER A 179 -10.55 12.45 -13.45
CA SER A 179 -9.75 13.63 -13.79
C SER A 179 -8.35 13.53 -13.17
N GLN A 180 -7.31 13.74 -13.96
CA GLN A 180 -5.92 13.72 -13.50
C GLN A 180 -5.68 14.65 -12.30
N GLY A 181 -4.78 14.23 -11.41
CA GLY A 181 -4.41 14.95 -10.20
C GLY A 181 -5.47 14.92 -9.09
N ARG A 182 -6.65 14.34 -9.33
CA ARG A 182 -7.68 14.19 -8.30
C ARG A 182 -7.30 13.08 -7.30
N PRO A 183 -7.29 13.36 -5.99
CA PRO A 183 -7.21 12.31 -4.97
C PRO A 183 -8.44 11.41 -5.01
N ILE A 184 -8.23 10.10 -5.10
CA ILE A 184 -9.33 9.11 -5.19
C ILE A 184 -9.32 8.06 -4.07
N GLY A 185 -8.19 7.87 -3.41
CA GLY A 185 -8.02 6.91 -2.31
C GLY A 185 -6.83 7.31 -1.46
N VAL A 186 -6.53 6.49 -0.46
CA VAL A 186 -5.41 6.72 0.45
C VAL A 186 -4.64 5.41 0.65
N ILE A 187 -3.31 5.47 0.77
CA ILE A 187 -2.52 4.32 1.26
C ILE A 187 -1.83 4.62 2.58
N SER A 188 -1.50 3.55 3.31
CA SER A 188 -0.66 3.59 4.52
C SER A 188 0.10 2.27 4.72
N ASP A 189 0.96 2.23 5.74
CA ASP A 189 1.66 1.02 6.22
C ASP A 189 2.42 0.27 5.11
N VAL A 190 3.24 1.01 4.35
CA VAL A 190 4.01 0.44 3.24
C VAL A 190 5.24 -0.29 3.77
N GLN A 191 5.37 -1.57 3.44
CA GLN A 191 6.50 -2.42 3.83
C GLN A 191 7.10 -3.10 2.60
N VAL A 192 8.41 -3.36 2.66
CA VAL A 192 9.11 -4.17 1.66
C VAL A 192 9.72 -5.39 2.35
N GLU A 193 9.45 -6.54 1.76
CA GLU A 193 10.03 -7.82 2.13
C GLU A 193 10.95 -8.33 1.00
N TYR A 194 12.21 -8.61 1.30
CA TYR A 194 13.20 -8.98 0.28
C TYR A 194 14.37 -9.80 0.84
N GLN A 195 15.14 -10.42 -0.05
CA GLN A 195 16.44 -11.00 0.29
C GLN A 195 17.54 -9.97 0.04
N ALA A 196 18.25 -9.58 1.10
CA ALA A 196 19.30 -8.57 0.98
C ALA A 196 20.44 -9.04 0.06
N ARG A 197 20.95 -8.11 -0.77
CA ARG A 197 22.06 -8.38 -1.67
C ARG A 197 23.41 -8.43 -0.95
#